data_AF-A0A4Q7ZKV1-F1
#
_entry.id   AF-A0A4Q7ZKV1-F1
#
_cell.length_a   1.000
_cell.length_b   1.000
_cell.length_c   1.000
_cell.angle_alpha   90.00
_cell.angle_beta   90.00
_cell.angle_gamma   90.00
#
_symmetry.space_group_name_H-M   'P 1'
#
loop_
_entity.id
_entity.type
_entity.pdbx_description
1 polymer ?
#
loop_
_entity_poly.entity_id
_entity_poly.type
_entity_poly.pdbx_seq_one_letter_code
_entity_poly.pdbx_strand_id
1 'polypeptide(L)'
;MRAPTSVRSGSRLPLVITGDPDLLDDLLRLAAAGGTEVEVAADPPAARPRYNAAPLVVIGADQAASCLRARLPRRPRVVIVGRVQVAEPVWEVAELLGAEHVAVLPTAEPWLVDRFAERHDTSPGRVLAVIGGRGGAGASVLAGGLAVTAVSAGLRTLLVDADPLGGGIDLVLGWEQVDGLRWPALTGTGGRVDPPALLRALPHRGDLVLLSFARDEPPAVPGEAMAATLDAARRGRDAIVADLPRHLDDAAALALQAADRALIVVPAELRATAAAARVAAAAAVHCDHLEVVVRGPAPGRLKAREVASALGLPLAGTLRPEPRLCQALERGEAPAADGRGPLADLCRRLIDDLVAGTHTTAAA
;
A
#
# COMPACT_ATOMS: atom_id res chain seq x y z
N MET A 1 31.30 -8.01 27.36
CA MET A 1 30.80 -6.76 26.75
C MET A 1 29.53 -7.12 25.98
N ARG A 2 28.35 -6.88 26.59
CA ARG A 2 27.05 -7.31 26.06
C ARG A 2 26.62 -6.37 24.93
N ALA A 3 26.15 -6.94 23.82
CA ALA A 3 25.59 -6.21 22.69
C ALA A 3 24.36 -5.39 23.11
N PRO A 4 24.12 -4.20 22.53
CA PRO A 4 22.90 -3.46 22.78
C PRO A 4 21.74 -4.20 22.12
N THR A 5 20.78 -4.62 22.96
CA THR A 5 19.49 -5.16 22.52
C THR A 5 18.79 -4.08 21.71
N SER A 6 18.56 -4.35 20.42
CA SER A 6 17.67 -3.55 19.57
C SER A 6 16.30 -3.47 20.25
N VAL A 7 15.93 -2.27 20.69
CA VAL A 7 14.56 -1.98 21.12
C VAL A 7 13.74 -1.94 19.84
N ARG A 8 12.98 -3.02 19.56
CA ARG A 8 11.93 -3.01 18.55
C ARG A 8 11.06 -1.79 18.86
N SER A 9 10.96 -0.84 17.92
CA SER A 9 10.01 0.26 18.00
C SER A 9 8.63 -0.34 18.26
N GLY A 10 8.12 -0.15 19.48
CA GLY A 10 6.93 -0.85 19.98
C GLY A 10 5.75 -0.62 19.03
N SER A 11 5.13 -1.72 18.58
CA SER A 11 3.88 -1.67 17.84
C SER A 11 2.86 -0.89 18.68
N ARG A 12 2.31 0.20 18.13
CA ARG A 12 1.25 0.96 18.81
C ARG A 12 -0.02 0.11 18.73
N LEU A 13 -0.50 -0.39 19.86
CA LEU A 13 -1.68 -1.25 19.92
C LEU A 13 -2.97 -0.40 19.99
N PRO A 14 -4.11 -0.87 19.43
CA PRO A 14 -5.41 -0.28 19.70
C PRO A 14 -5.65 -0.12 21.21
N LEU A 15 -6.35 0.94 21.59
CA LEU A 15 -6.65 1.25 22.98
C LEU A 15 -8.13 1.00 23.26
N VAL A 16 -8.41 0.13 24.22
CA VAL A 16 -9.75 -0.11 24.78
C VAL A 16 -9.89 0.66 26.08
N ILE A 17 -10.94 1.49 26.18
CA ILE A 17 -11.27 2.28 27.37
C ILE A 17 -12.63 1.83 27.90
N THR A 18 -12.66 1.00 28.93
CA THR A 18 -13.90 0.61 29.60
C THR A 18 -13.63 0.20 31.04
N GLY A 19 -14.55 0.56 31.95
CA GLY A 19 -14.56 0.08 33.33
C GLY A 19 -15.51 -1.11 33.53
N ASP A 20 -16.25 -1.52 32.50
CA ASP A 20 -17.14 -2.68 32.51
C ASP A 20 -16.34 -3.97 32.19
N PRO A 21 -16.18 -4.90 33.14
CA PRO A 21 -15.39 -6.11 32.92
C PRO A 21 -16.01 -7.05 31.89
N ASP A 22 -17.34 -7.12 31.79
CA ASP A 22 -17.97 -8.01 30.81
C ASP A 22 -17.75 -7.48 29.39
N LEU A 23 -17.91 -6.16 29.21
CA LEU A 23 -17.65 -5.52 27.93
C LEU A 23 -16.17 -5.63 27.55
N LEU A 24 -15.27 -5.51 28.53
CA LEU A 24 -13.85 -5.71 28.30
C LEU A 24 -13.56 -7.13 27.79
N ASP A 25 -14.13 -8.16 28.42
CA ASP A 25 -13.94 -9.56 28.00
C ASP A 25 -14.45 -9.79 26.57
N ASP A 26 -15.61 -9.23 26.22
CA ASP A 26 -16.13 -9.27 24.85
C ASP A 26 -15.18 -8.58 23.86
N LEU A 27 -14.69 -7.38 24.19
CA LEU A 27 -13.78 -6.63 23.32
C LEU A 27 -12.43 -7.33 23.15
N LEU A 28 -11.88 -7.93 24.20
CA LEU A 28 -10.65 -8.72 24.16
C LEU A 28 -10.83 -9.97 23.29
N ARG A 29 -11.97 -10.66 23.43
CA ARG A 29 -12.33 -11.81 22.58
C ARG A 29 -12.42 -11.42 21.10
N LEU A 30 -13.06 -10.29 20.80
CA LEU A 30 -13.21 -9.79 19.42
C LEU A 30 -11.87 -9.32 18.83
N ALA A 31 -11.04 -8.65 19.62
CA ALA A 31 -9.69 -8.26 19.19
C ALA A 31 -8.81 -9.47 18.91
N ALA A 32 -8.87 -10.50 19.76
CA ALA A 32 -8.18 -11.76 19.54
C ALA A 32 -8.68 -12.49 18.27
N ALA A 33 -9.98 -12.48 18.01
CA ALA A 33 -10.55 -13.00 16.76
C ALA A 33 -10.07 -12.23 15.52
N GLY A 34 -9.82 -10.93 15.66
CA GLY A 34 -9.19 -10.08 14.64
C GLY A 34 -7.66 -10.23 14.57
N GLY A 35 -7.04 -11.06 15.42
CA GLY A 35 -5.59 -11.28 15.45
C GLY A 35 -4.78 -10.10 16.01
N THR A 36 -5.39 -9.24 16.83
CA THR A 36 -4.80 -7.99 17.31
C THR A 36 -4.76 -7.94 18.83
N GLU A 37 -3.58 -7.63 19.40
CA GLU A 37 -3.44 -7.29 20.81
C GLU A 37 -3.89 -5.84 21.07
N VAL A 38 -4.42 -5.57 22.26
CA VAL A 38 -4.92 -4.24 22.63
C VAL A 38 -4.34 -3.78 23.95
N GLU A 39 -4.15 -2.47 24.09
CA GLU A 39 -3.92 -1.84 25.37
C GLU A 39 -5.25 -1.55 26.04
N VAL A 40 -5.31 -1.73 27.36
CA VAL A 40 -6.51 -1.50 28.16
C VAL A 40 -6.30 -0.33 29.11
N ALA A 41 -7.33 0.48 29.26
CA ALA A 41 -7.45 1.52 30.27
C ALA A 41 -8.84 1.47 30.91
N ALA A 42 -8.90 1.45 32.25
CA ALA A 42 -10.18 1.44 32.97
C ALA A 42 -10.90 2.80 32.93
N ASP A 43 -10.15 3.89 32.72
CA ASP A 43 -10.65 5.25 32.80
C ASP A 43 -9.84 6.23 31.90
N PRO A 44 -10.35 7.46 31.68
CA PRO A 44 -9.66 8.46 30.85
C PRO A 44 -8.25 8.86 31.35
N PRO A 45 -7.98 9.01 32.67
CA PRO A 45 -6.63 9.24 33.17
C PRO A 45 -5.63 8.16 32.74
N ALA A 46 -5.98 6.87 32.87
CA ALA A 46 -5.13 5.75 32.47
C ALA A 46 -4.95 5.67 30.94
N ALA A 47 -5.95 6.09 30.18
CA ALA A 47 -5.93 6.10 28.72
C ALA A 47 -5.03 7.21 28.14
N ARG A 48 -4.92 8.35 28.82
CA ARG A 48 -4.37 9.59 28.25
C ARG A 48 -2.95 9.49 27.67
N PRO A 49 -1.99 8.77 28.26
CA PRO A 49 -0.65 8.64 27.70
C PRO A 49 -0.62 7.92 26.34
N ARG A 50 -1.60 7.04 26.09
CA ARG A 50 -1.66 6.15 24.93
C ARG A 50 -2.67 6.62 23.89
N TYR A 51 -3.64 7.43 24.31
CA TYR A 51 -4.79 7.87 23.52
C TYR A 51 -4.44 8.45 22.15
N ASN A 52 -3.43 9.31 22.05
CA ASN A 52 -3.03 9.92 20.77
C ASN A 52 -2.21 8.97 19.88
N ALA A 53 -1.46 8.07 20.48
CA ALA A 53 -0.59 7.16 19.76
C ALA A 53 -1.35 5.93 19.22
N ALA A 54 -2.43 5.51 19.90
CA ALA A 54 -3.19 4.32 19.53
C ALA A 54 -3.70 4.41 18.08
N PRO A 55 -3.58 3.37 17.25
CA PRO A 55 -4.14 3.35 15.91
C PRO A 55 -5.68 3.40 15.89
N LEU A 56 -6.34 2.73 16.83
CA LEU A 56 -7.79 2.68 17.00
C LEU A 56 -8.09 2.92 18.48
N VAL A 57 -9.14 3.68 18.79
CA VAL A 57 -9.63 3.83 20.17
C VAL A 57 -11.06 3.31 20.26
N VAL A 58 -11.26 2.31 21.10
CA VAL A 58 -12.57 1.72 21.40
C VAL A 58 -12.98 2.16 22.80
N ILE A 59 -14.07 2.90 22.92
CA ILE A 59 -14.58 3.44 24.19
C ILE A 59 -15.86 2.69 24.56
N GLY A 60 -15.88 2.06 25.72
CA GLY A 60 -17.10 1.49 26.27
C GLY A 60 -18.14 2.58 26.53
N ALA A 61 -19.41 2.27 26.28
CA ALA A 61 -20.51 3.20 26.52
C ALA A 61 -20.52 3.72 27.98
N ASP A 62 -20.01 2.92 28.92
CA ASP A 62 -19.83 3.27 30.34
C ASP A 62 -18.81 4.41 30.56
N GLN A 63 -17.78 4.53 29.70
CA GLN A 63 -16.74 5.56 29.79
C GLN A 63 -16.93 6.75 28.86
N ALA A 64 -17.86 6.70 27.90
CA ALA A 64 -18.04 7.77 26.91
C ALA A 64 -18.21 9.16 27.56
N ALA A 65 -19.14 9.28 28.53
CA ALA A 65 -19.35 10.55 29.23
C ALA A 65 -18.15 10.99 30.09
N SER A 66 -17.37 10.03 30.62
CA SER A 66 -16.14 10.30 31.38
C SER A 66 -15.01 10.80 30.46
N CYS A 67 -14.84 10.21 29.29
CA CYS A 67 -13.90 10.64 28.26
C CYS A 67 -14.18 12.08 27.80
N LEU A 68 -15.46 12.43 27.61
CA LEU A 68 -15.87 13.77 27.22
C LEU A 68 -15.54 14.80 28.32
N ARG A 69 -15.89 14.50 29.58
CA ARG A 69 -15.56 15.35 30.74
C ARG A 69 -14.05 15.53 30.93
N ALA A 70 -13.27 14.47 30.65
CA ALA A 70 -11.81 14.51 30.72
C ALA A 70 -11.15 15.27 29.56
N ARG A 71 -11.92 15.75 28.57
CA ARG A 71 -11.44 16.48 27.39
C ARG A 71 -10.33 15.75 26.66
N LEU A 72 -10.52 14.45 26.41
CA LEU A 72 -9.65 13.72 25.50
C LEU A 72 -9.69 14.39 24.10
N PRO A 73 -8.55 14.53 23.42
CA PRO A 73 -8.47 15.26 22.16
C PRO A 73 -9.31 14.56 21.08
N ARG A 74 -10.00 15.34 20.24
CA ARG A 74 -10.78 14.80 19.13
C ARG A 74 -9.84 14.23 18.07
N ARG A 75 -10.11 13.02 17.58
CA ARG A 75 -9.29 12.32 16.58
C ARG A 75 -10.15 11.38 15.73
N PRO A 76 -9.71 11.04 14.51
CA PRO A 76 -10.34 9.98 13.76
C PRO A 76 -10.15 8.63 14.47
N ARG A 77 -10.98 7.67 14.07
CA ARG A 77 -10.94 6.26 14.45
C ARG A 77 -11.16 6.04 15.94
N VAL A 78 -12.21 6.70 16.42
CA VAL A 78 -12.82 6.48 17.73
C VAL A 78 -14.15 5.78 17.51
N VAL A 79 -14.35 4.64 18.20
CA VAL A 79 -15.59 3.86 18.15
C VAL A 79 -16.12 3.76 19.57
N ILE A 80 -17.42 4.00 19.75
CA ILE A 80 -18.09 3.72 21.03
C ILE A 80 -18.78 2.37 20.95
N VAL A 81 -18.59 1.50 21.94
CA VAL A 81 -19.17 0.15 21.97
C VAL A 81 -20.03 -0.02 23.22
N GLY A 82 -21.24 -0.56 23.06
CA GLY A 82 -22.12 -0.92 24.16
C GLY A 82 -22.83 -2.26 23.93
N ARG A 83 -23.49 -2.77 24.98
CA ARG A 83 -24.39 -3.95 24.91
C ARG A 83 -25.84 -3.49 24.71
N VAL A 84 -26.76 -4.40 24.35
CA VAL A 84 -28.19 -4.11 24.08
C VAL A 84 -28.91 -3.51 25.31
N GLN A 85 -28.78 -2.19 25.43
CA GLN A 85 -29.54 -1.18 26.20
C GLN A 85 -28.70 0.12 26.19
N VAL A 86 -28.26 0.55 25.00
CA VAL A 86 -27.54 1.82 24.88
C VAL A 86 -28.55 2.94 25.13
N ALA A 87 -28.51 3.55 26.31
CA ALA A 87 -29.38 4.66 26.67
C ALA A 87 -29.17 5.83 25.70
N GLU A 88 -30.24 6.60 25.45
CA GLU A 88 -30.23 7.73 24.51
C GLU A 88 -29.19 8.86 24.73
N PRO A 89 -28.39 8.98 25.82
CA PRO A 89 -27.31 9.97 25.85
C PRO A 89 -26.06 9.59 25.01
N VAL A 90 -25.90 8.35 24.57
CA VAL A 90 -24.63 7.90 23.96
C VAL A 90 -24.38 8.51 22.59
N TRP A 91 -25.42 8.79 21.81
CA TRP A 91 -25.29 9.39 20.48
C TRP A 91 -24.83 10.85 20.53
N GLU A 92 -25.40 11.65 21.45
CA GLU A 92 -24.95 13.04 21.67
C GLU A 92 -23.49 13.08 22.14
N VAL A 93 -23.11 12.18 23.05
CA VAL A 93 -21.73 12.06 23.54
C VAL A 93 -20.79 11.60 22.42
N ALA A 94 -21.23 10.69 21.56
CA ALA A 94 -20.47 10.22 20.40
C ALA A 94 -20.11 11.37 19.46
N GLU A 95 -21.09 12.21 19.12
CA GLU A 95 -20.90 13.36 18.25
C GLU A 95 -19.91 14.38 18.84
N LEU A 96 -20.03 14.67 20.14
CA LEU A 96 -19.14 15.60 20.85
C LEU A 96 -17.71 15.06 21.00
N LEU A 97 -17.55 13.75 21.18
CA LEU A 97 -16.24 13.07 21.18
C LEU A 97 -15.63 12.91 19.79
N GLY A 98 -16.44 13.05 18.73
CA GLY A 98 -16.02 12.76 17.36
C GLY A 98 -15.84 11.26 17.10
N ALA A 99 -16.64 10.42 17.77
CA ALA A 99 -16.70 9.01 17.45
C ALA A 99 -17.28 8.83 16.04
N GLU A 100 -16.61 8.03 15.22
CA GLU A 100 -17.03 7.76 13.85
C GLU A 100 -18.21 6.79 13.80
N HIS A 101 -18.28 5.89 14.79
CA HIS A 101 -19.28 4.83 14.85
C HIS A 101 -19.67 4.56 16.30
N VAL A 102 -20.94 4.18 16.49
CA VAL A 102 -21.46 3.57 17.73
C VAL A 102 -21.88 2.14 17.39
N ALA A 103 -21.22 1.17 18.00
CA ALA A 103 -21.43 -0.25 17.76
C ALA A 103 -22.16 -0.90 18.96
N VAL A 104 -23.14 -1.75 18.66
CA VAL A 104 -23.94 -2.44 19.68
C VAL A 104 -23.71 -3.94 19.56
N LEU A 105 -23.21 -4.56 20.63
CA LEU A 105 -23.00 -6.01 20.70
C LEU A 105 -24.29 -6.73 21.10
N PRO A 106 -24.58 -7.92 20.54
CA PRO A 106 -23.68 -8.72 19.68
C PRO A 106 -23.77 -8.39 18.18
N THR A 107 -24.72 -7.56 17.75
CA THR A 107 -24.98 -7.31 16.31
C THR A 107 -23.76 -6.80 15.55
N ALA A 108 -22.93 -5.95 16.19
CA ALA A 108 -21.74 -5.37 15.59
C ALA A 108 -20.45 -6.20 15.78
N GLU A 109 -20.52 -7.42 16.32
CA GLU A 109 -19.33 -8.27 16.54
C GLU A 109 -18.51 -8.50 15.27
N PRO A 110 -19.09 -8.94 14.12
CA PRO A 110 -18.30 -9.20 12.91
C PRO A 110 -17.60 -7.93 12.41
N TRP A 111 -18.32 -6.80 12.43
CA TRP A 111 -17.76 -5.51 12.04
C TRP A 111 -16.62 -5.07 12.96
N LEU A 112 -16.73 -5.33 14.27
CA LEU A 112 -15.69 -4.94 15.22
C LEU A 112 -14.44 -5.83 15.11
N VAL A 113 -14.61 -7.12 14.79
CA VAL A 113 -13.51 -8.03 14.44
C VAL A 113 -12.75 -7.50 13.23
N ASP A 114 -13.46 -7.11 12.16
CA ASP A 114 -12.82 -6.51 10.98
C ASP A 114 -12.06 -5.23 11.33
N ARG A 115 -12.63 -4.36 12.19
CA ARG A 115 -11.96 -3.14 12.65
C ARG A 115 -10.73 -3.38 13.50
N PHE A 116 -10.69 -4.45 14.30
CA PHE A 116 -9.49 -4.85 15.01
C PHE A 116 -8.45 -5.48 14.07
N ALA A 117 -8.88 -6.20 13.03
CA ALA A 117 -8.00 -6.81 12.04
C ALA A 117 -7.36 -5.77 11.08
N GLU A 118 -7.97 -4.60 10.93
CA GLU A 118 -7.38 -3.52 10.14
C GLU A 118 -6.00 -3.11 10.72
N ARG A 119 -4.93 -3.36 9.96
CA ARG A 119 -3.59 -2.90 10.34
C ARG A 119 -3.46 -1.41 10.09
N HIS A 120 -3.00 -0.70 11.10
CA HIS A 120 -2.80 0.74 11.03
C HIS A 120 -1.38 1.06 11.43
N ASP A 121 -0.47 0.78 10.51
CA ASP A 121 0.82 1.41 10.61
C ASP A 121 0.63 2.91 10.35
N THR A 122 1.13 3.75 11.26
CA THR A 122 0.98 5.22 11.16
C THR A 122 1.89 5.82 10.09
N SER A 123 2.71 4.99 9.43
CA SER A 123 3.51 5.41 8.29
C SER A 123 2.69 5.26 7.00
N PRO A 124 2.60 6.31 6.17
CA PRO A 124 1.93 6.20 4.90
C PRO A 124 2.61 5.14 4.03
N GLY A 125 1.81 4.40 3.27
CA GLY A 125 2.29 3.42 2.30
C GLY A 125 3.31 4.01 1.34
N ARG A 126 4.31 3.21 0.97
CA ARG A 126 5.41 3.63 0.10
C ARG A 126 5.10 3.36 -1.36
N VAL A 127 5.37 4.34 -2.21
CA VAL A 127 5.09 4.28 -3.64
C VAL A 127 6.38 4.04 -4.41
N LEU A 128 6.41 2.95 -5.19
CA LEU A 128 7.47 2.59 -6.11
C LEU A 128 6.95 2.64 -7.55
N ALA A 129 7.37 3.64 -8.31
CA ALA A 129 7.02 3.75 -9.72
C ALA A 129 7.98 2.92 -10.60
N VAL A 130 7.47 2.30 -11.65
CA VAL A 130 8.25 1.51 -12.61
C VAL A 130 7.93 1.99 -14.02
N ILE A 131 8.96 2.38 -14.77
CA ILE A 131 8.83 2.90 -16.15
C ILE A 131 9.76 2.11 -17.07
N GLY A 132 9.32 1.84 -18.31
CA GLY A 132 10.19 1.26 -19.33
C GLY A 132 11.08 2.31 -20.02
N GLY A 133 12.39 2.08 -20.10
CA GLY A 133 13.27 2.92 -20.94
C GLY A 133 13.03 2.75 -22.45
N ARG A 134 12.36 1.66 -22.86
CA ARG A 134 11.86 1.42 -24.23
C ARG A 134 10.65 0.47 -24.25
N GLY A 135 10.03 0.33 -25.41
CA GLY A 135 9.07 -0.75 -25.69
C GLY A 135 9.65 -2.13 -25.41
N GLY A 136 8.93 -2.96 -24.65
CA GLY A 136 9.38 -4.30 -24.29
C GLY A 136 10.56 -4.34 -23.30
N ALA A 137 10.78 -3.28 -22.53
CA ALA A 137 11.84 -3.25 -21.52
C ALA A 137 11.62 -4.25 -20.37
N GLY A 138 10.35 -4.60 -20.07
CA GLY A 138 9.98 -5.48 -18.96
C GLY A 138 9.54 -4.74 -17.69
N ALA A 139 9.04 -3.50 -17.81
CA ALA A 139 8.53 -2.69 -16.70
C ALA A 139 7.35 -3.38 -15.99
N SER A 140 6.30 -3.74 -16.72
CA SER A 140 5.12 -4.44 -16.18
C SER A 140 5.45 -5.77 -15.50
N VAL A 141 6.42 -6.52 -16.04
CA VAL A 141 6.89 -7.79 -15.44
C VAL A 141 7.63 -7.52 -14.12
N LEU A 142 8.48 -6.50 -14.08
CA LEU A 142 9.15 -6.09 -12.84
C LEU A 142 8.13 -5.57 -11.82
N ALA A 143 7.15 -4.77 -12.24
CA ALA A 143 6.10 -4.23 -11.38
C ALA A 143 5.25 -5.35 -10.76
N GLY A 144 4.80 -6.32 -11.57
CA GLY A 144 4.12 -7.51 -11.07
C GLY A 144 4.98 -8.32 -10.09
N GLY A 145 6.26 -8.52 -10.42
CA GLY A 145 7.18 -9.26 -9.56
C GLY A 145 7.45 -8.57 -8.22
N LEU A 146 7.56 -7.23 -8.23
CA LEU A 146 7.68 -6.41 -7.03
C LEU A 146 6.44 -6.54 -6.15
N ALA A 147 5.25 -6.48 -6.75
CA ALA A 147 4.00 -6.60 -6.01
C ALA A 147 3.82 -7.99 -5.36
N VAL A 148 4.09 -9.06 -6.11
CA VAL A 148 4.06 -10.44 -5.60
C VAL A 148 5.09 -10.65 -4.48
N THR A 149 6.29 -10.09 -4.64
CA THR A 149 7.35 -10.19 -3.63
C THR A 149 7.01 -9.39 -2.37
N ALA A 150 6.41 -8.21 -2.50
CA ALA A 150 5.96 -7.40 -1.37
C ALA A 150 4.92 -8.14 -0.51
N VAL A 151 3.93 -8.78 -1.14
CA VAL A 151 2.96 -9.63 -0.42
C VAL A 151 3.63 -10.83 0.22
N SER A 152 4.59 -11.46 -0.45
CA SER A 152 5.38 -12.56 0.13
C SER A 152 6.22 -12.13 1.34
N ALA A 153 6.56 -10.84 1.43
CA ALA A 153 7.21 -10.22 2.58
C ALA A 153 6.22 -9.77 3.68
N GLY A 154 4.91 -10.01 3.51
CA GLY A 154 3.86 -9.68 4.48
C GLY A 154 3.35 -8.23 4.38
N LEU A 155 3.58 -7.55 3.26
CA LEU A 155 3.13 -6.18 3.00
C LEU A 155 1.79 -6.19 2.26
N ARG A 156 0.81 -5.43 2.76
CA ARG A 156 -0.42 -5.14 2.02
C ARG A 156 -0.05 -4.29 0.82
N THR A 157 -0.36 -4.79 -0.38
CA THR A 157 0.19 -4.22 -1.61
C THR A 157 -0.90 -3.83 -2.59
N LEU A 158 -0.78 -2.65 -3.19
CA LEU A 158 -1.54 -2.25 -4.37
C LEU A 158 -0.61 -2.25 -5.59
N LEU A 159 -1.02 -2.94 -6.65
CA LEU A 159 -0.43 -2.80 -7.99
C LEU A 159 -1.37 -1.93 -8.85
N VAL A 160 -0.82 -0.86 -9.43
CA VAL A 160 -1.54 0.06 -10.30
C VAL A 160 -0.98 -0.05 -11.71
N ASP A 161 -1.82 -0.42 -12.67
CA ASP A 161 -1.54 -0.30 -14.10
C ASP A 161 -1.90 1.12 -14.55
N ALA A 162 -0.93 1.92 -14.99
CA ALA A 162 -1.18 3.23 -15.57
C ALA A 162 -0.80 3.28 -17.06
N ASP A 163 -0.38 2.18 -17.68
CA ASP A 163 -0.05 2.14 -19.12
C ASP A 163 -1.25 1.64 -19.94
N PRO A 164 -2.06 2.54 -20.53
CA PRO A 164 -3.22 2.15 -21.32
C PRO A 164 -2.87 1.28 -22.54
N LEU A 165 -1.60 1.28 -22.97
CA LEU A 165 -1.11 0.55 -24.13
C LEU A 165 -0.23 -0.66 -23.75
N GLY A 166 -0.19 -1.03 -22.47
CA GLY A 166 0.64 -2.13 -21.93
C GLY A 166 0.10 -3.54 -22.16
N GLY A 167 -1.16 -3.67 -22.61
CA GLY A 167 -1.83 -4.96 -22.82
C GLY A 167 -2.57 -5.50 -21.58
N GLY A 168 -2.45 -4.80 -20.44
CA GLY A 168 -3.08 -5.13 -19.16
C GLY A 168 -2.15 -5.90 -18.24
N ILE A 169 -1.80 -5.30 -17.10
CA ILE A 169 -0.96 -5.95 -16.08
C ILE A 169 -1.69 -7.11 -15.37
N ASP A 170 -3.02 -7.18 -15.48
CA ASP A 170 -3.83 -8.30 -15.03
C ASP A 170 -3.41 -9.62 -15.69
N LEU A 171 -3.05 -9.61 -16.99
CA LEU A 171 -2.53 -10.79 -17.69
C LEU A 171 -1.15 -11.21 -17.17
N VAL A 172 -0.31 -10.25 -16.77
CA VAL A 172 1.00 -10.55 -16.18
C VAL A 172 0.82 -11.34 -14.87
N LEU A 173 -0.27 -11.12 -14.15
CA LEU A 173 -0.61 -11.85 -12.92
C LEU A 173 -1.48 -13.10 -13.15
N GLY A 174 -2.07 -13.28 -14.34
CA GLY A 174 -3.11 -14.29 -14.59
C GLY A 174 -4.45 -13.98 -13.88
N TRP A 175 -4.80 -12.70 -13.79
CA TRP A 175 -5.93 -12.16 -13.03
C TRP A 175 -7.02 -11.53 -13.91
N GLU A 176 -6.98 -11.79 -15.22
CA GLU A 176 -7.91 -11.23 -16.19
C GLU A 176 -9.37 -11.66 -15.98
N GLN A 177 -9.60 -12.76 -15.24
CA GLN A 177 -10.93 -13.24 -14.85
C GLN A 177 -11.33 -12.89 -13.41
N VAL A 178 -10.53 -12.09 -12.70
CA VAL A 178 -10.85 -11.67 -11.32
C VAL A 178 -11.79 -10.47 -11.38
N ASP A 179 -12.97 -10.61 -10.75
CA ASP A 179 -13.99 -9.57 -10.67
C ASP A 179 -13.53 -8.36 -9.83
N GLY A 180 -14.07 -7.19 -10.15
CA GLY A 180 -13.87 -5.95 -9.40
C GLY A 180 -13.81 -4.72 -10.30
N LEU A 181 -13.78 -3.54 -9.69
CA LEU A 181 -13.73 -2.27 -10.40
C LEU A 181 -12.37 -2.07 -11.10
N ARG A 182 -12.43 -1.53 -12.31
CA ARG A 182 -11.30 -1.14 -13.17
C ARG A 182 -11.34 0.38 -13.39
N TRP A 183 -10.30 0.95 -13.99
CA TRP A 183 -10.22 2.40 -14.24
C TRP A 183 -11.50 3.05 -14.78
N PRO A 184 -12.18 2.50 -15.79
CA PRO A 184 -13.38 3.14 -16.35
C PRO A 184 -14.50 3.32 -15.32
N ALA A 185 -14.68 2.36 -14.42
CA ALA A 185 -15.70 2.42 -13.36
C ALA A 185 -15.38 3.45 -12.27
N LEU A 186 -14.13 3.94 -12.20
CA LEU A 186 -13.73 5.01 -11.29
C LEU A 186 -13.93 6.41 -11.90
N THR A 187 -14.08 6.49 -13.23
CA THR A 187 -14.33 7.74 -13.94
C THR A 187 -15.77 8.22 -13.67
N GLY A 188 -15.93 9.42 -13.10
CA GLY A 188 -17.25 10.00 -12.78
C GLY A 188 -17.74 9.85 -11.34
N THR A 189 -16.98 9.22 -10.44
CA THR A 189 -17.35 9.07 -9.01
C THR A 189 -17.16 10.35 -8.16
N GLY A 190 -16.72 11.46 -8.75
CA GLY A 190 -16.68 12.78 -8.10
C GLY A 190 -15.84 12.85 -6.82
N GLY A 191 -14.82 11.99 -6.70
CA GLY A 191 -13.83 12.03 -5.61
C GLY A 191 -14.38 11.73 -4.20
N ARG A 192 -15.60 11.19 -4.07
CA ARG A 192 -16.26 10.93 -2.78
C ARG A 192 -16.34 9.44 -2.41
N VAL A 193 -15.36 8.65 -2.83
CA VAL A 193 -15.28 7.24 -2.43
C VAL A 193 -14.41 7.12 -1.18
N ASP A 194 -14.97 6.53 -0.12
CA ASP A 194 -14.21 6.18 1.09
C ASP A 194 -12.99 5.31 0.72
N PRO A 195 -11.75 5.71 1.06
CA PRO A 195 -10.54 5.02 0.66
C PRO A 195 -10.51 3.49 0.89
N PRO A 196 -10.92 2.96 2.06
CA PRO A 196 -11.01 1.52 2.27
C PRO A 196 -12.08 0.85 1.40
N ALA A 197 -13.21 1.54 1.15
CA ALA A 197 -14.26 1.02 0.28
C ALA A 197 -13.79 0.91 -1.18
N LEU A 198 -13.04 1.91 -1.67
CA LEU A 198 -12.42 1.85 -3.00
C LEU A 198 -11.54 0.61 -3.11
N LEU A 199 -10.58 0.44 -2.19
CA LEU A 199 -9.62 -0.66 -2.24
C LEU A 199 -10.26 -2.04 -2.11
N ARG A 200 -11.39 -2.18 -1.42
CA ARG A 200 -12.15 -3.45 -1.31
C ARG A 200 -12.94 -3.79 -2.58
N ALA A 201 -13.34 -2.77 -3.35
CA ALA A 201 -14.08 -2.96 -4.59
C ALA A 201 -13.18 -3.35 -5.77
N LEU A 202 -11.85 -3.22 -5.61
CA LEU A 202 -10.87 -3.60 -6.61
C LEU A 202 -10.64 -5.12 -6.63
N PRO A 203 -10.25 -5.69 -7.79
CA PRO A 203 -9.75 -7.05 -7.91
C PRO A 203 -8.63 -7.34 -6.93
N HIS A 204 -8.75 -8.43 -6.17
CA HIS A 204 -7.78 -8.78 -5.13
C HIS A 204 -7.68 -10.30 -4.91
N ARG A 205 -6.51 -10.74 -4.43
CA ARG A 205 -6.31 -12.07 -3.85
C ARG A 205 -5.39 -11.92 -2.63
N GLY A 206 -5.90 -12.28 -1.46
CA GLY A 206 -5.20 -12.03 -0.19
C GLY A 206 -4.86 -10.54 -0.04
N ASP A 207 -3.60 -10.25 0.27
CA ASP A 207 -3.11 -8.89 0.51
C ASP A 207 -2.69 -8.12 -0.75
N LEU A 208 -2.78 -8.73 -1.95
CA LEU A 208 -2.52 -8.07 -3.22
C LEU A 208 -3.83 -7.55 -3.83
N VAL A 209 -3.88 -6.24 -4.04
CA VAL A 209 -4.96 -5.55 -4.77
C VAL A 209 -4.44 -5.01 -6.08
N LEU A 210 -5.28 -5.04 -7.11
CA LEU A 210 -4.95 -4.62 -8.47
C LEU A 210 -5.93 -3.56 -8.96
N LEU A 211 -5.40 -2.43 -9.43
CA LEU A 211 -6.15 -1.50 -10.27
C LEU A 211 -5.60 -1.54 -11.69
N SER A 212 -6.45 -1.87 -12.66
CA SER A 212 -6.06 -1.94 -14.07
C SER A 212 -7.14 -1.42 -15.01
N PHE A 213 -6.83 -1.38 -16.31
CA PHE A 213 -7.77 -1.03 -17.36
C PHE A 213 -8.79 -2.15 -17.61
N ALA A 214 -9.98 -1.77 -18.08
CA ALA A 214 -10.92 -2.70 -18.71
C ALA A 214 -10.54 -2.89 -20.19
N ARG A 215 -11.06 -3.94 -20.85
CA ARG A 215 -10.68 -4.28 -22.24
C ARG A 215 -11.61 -3.69 -23.30
N ASP A 216 -12.82 -3.36 -22.89
CA ASP A 216 -13.97 -3.00 -23.72
C ASP A 216 -14.22 -1.48 -23.80
N GLU A 217 -13.52 -0.69 -22.99
CA GLU A 217 -13.67 0.76 -22.91
C GLU A 217 -12.39 1.51 -23.34
N PRO A 218 -12.52 2.75 -23.85
CA PRO A 218 -11.36 3.58 -24.19
C PRO A 218 -10.45 3.77 -22.98
N PRO A 219 -9.13 3.56 -23.14
CA PRO A 219 -8.26 3.54 -21.99
C PRO A 219 -7.86 4.99 -21.64
N ALA A 220 -8.52 5.56 -20.63
CA ALA A 220 -8.17 6.85 -20.06
C ALA A 220 -8.13 6.74 -18.53
N VAL A 221 -7.11 7.32 -17.92
CA VAL A 221 -7.04 7.48 -16.47
C VAL A 221 -7.21 8.96 -16.14
N PRO A 222 -8.37 9.39 -15.62
CA PRO A 222 -8.51 10.76 -15.15
C PRO A 222 -7.52 11.04 -14.01
N GLY A 223 -6.84 12.18 -14.06
CA GLY A 223 -5.88 12.56 -13.01
C GLY A 223 -6.49 12.58 -11.60
N GLU A 224 -7.77 12.96 -11.48
CA GLU A 224 -8.52 12.90 -10.21
C GLU A 224 -8.66 11.47 -9.67
N ALA A 225 -8.91 10.48 -10.54
CA ALA A 225 -9.05 9.09 -10.16
C ALA A 225 -7.69 8.51 -9.72
N MET A 226 -6.60 8.90 -10.41
CA MET A 226 -5.25 8.55 -10.00
C MET A 226 -4.91 9.16 -8.63
N ALA A 227 -5.15 10.45 -8.42
CA ALA A 227 -4.88 11.12 -7.16
C ALA A 227 -5.67 10.49 -5.99
N ALA A 228 -6.97 10.22 -6.18
CA ALA A 228 -7.81 9.57 -5.18
C ALA A 228 -7.35 8.14 -4.88
N THR A 229 -6.94 7.39 -5.91
CA THR A 229 -6.39 6.03 -5.74
C THR A 229 -5.11 6.06 -4.92
N LEU A 230 -4.16 6.95 -5.24
CA LEU A 230 -2.89 7.06 -4.53
C LEU A 230 -3.09 7.50 -3.09
N ASP A 231 -3.96 8.48 -2.83
CA ASP A 231 -4.30 8.90 -1.47
C ASP A 231 -4.93 7.75 -0.68
N ALA A 232 -5.82 6.98 -1.30
CA ALA A 232 -6.42 5.83 -0.66
C ALA A 232 -5.42 4.72 -0.36
N ALA A 233 -4.56 4.41 -1.33
CA ALA A 233 -3.54 3.39 -1.22
C ALA A 233 -2.51 3.74 -0.14
N ARG A 234 -2.05 4.99 -0.07
CA ARG A 234 -1.11 5.45 0.97
C ARG A 234 -1.67 5.33 2.39
N ARG A 235 -2.99 5.33 2.57
CA ARG A 235 -3.64 5.15 3.88
C ARG A 235 -3.97 3.70 4.20
N GLY A 236 -4.23 2.88 3.18
CA GLY A 236 -4.74 1.52 3.33
C GLY A 236 -3.74 0.39 3.06
N ARG A 237 -2.57 0.70 2.49
CA ARG A 237 -1.57 -0.28 2.02
C ARG A 237 -0.17 0.10 2.49
N ASP A 238 0.69 -0.89 2.57
CA ASP A 238 2.08 -0.75 3.02
C ASP A 238 3.00 -0.45 1.83
N ALA A 239 2.73 -1.08 0.67
CA ALA A 239 3.45 -0.87 -0.58
C ALA A 239 2.48 -0.59 -1.75
N ILE A 240 2.85 0.37 -2.59
CA ILE A 240 2.15 0.70 -3.83
C ILE A 240 3.17 0.60 -4.96
N VAL A 241 2.90 -0.26 -5.94
CA VAL A 241 3.71 -0.38 -7.16
C VAL A 241 2.91 0.19 -8.31
N ALA A 242 3.44 1.20 -9.00
CA ALA A 242 2.79 1.81 -10.15
C ALA A 242 3.56 1.48 -11.44
N ASP A 243 2.94 0.73 -12.34
CA ASP A 243 3.46 0.48 -13.70
C ASP A 243 3.05 1.63 -14.60
N LEU A 244 4.02 2.41 -15.06
CA LEU A 244 3.78 3.68 -15.72
C LEU A 244 4.09 3.62 -17.23
N PRO A 245 3.33 4.37 -18.05
CA PRO A 245 3.64 4.50 -19.47
C PRO A 245 4.94 5.28 -19.65
N ARG A 246 5.58 5.08 -20.80
CA ARG A 246 6.83 5.78 -21.15
C ARG A 246 6.60 7.21 -21.61
N HIS A 247 5.39 7.47 -22.13
CA HIS A 247 4.91 8.81 -22.42
C HIS A 247 4.05 9.21 -21.24
N LEU A 248 4.55 10.15 -20.44
CA LEU A 248 3.90 10.56 -19.21
C LEU A 248 2.71 11.45 -19.56
N ASP A 249 1.51 10.95 -19.32
CA ASP A 249 0.30 11.74 -19.24
C ASP A 249 0.14 12.33 -17.82
N ASP A 250 -0.92 13.10 -17.58
CA ASP A 250 -1.14 13.76 -16.29
C ASP A 250 -1.27 12.75 -15.14
N ALA A 251 -1.89 11.59 -15.38
CA ALA A 251 -2.02 10.54 -14.38
C ALA A 251 -0.67 9.89 -14.04
N ALA A 252 0.14 9.57 -15.05
CA ALA A 252 1.49 9.04 -14.85
C ALA A 252 2.39 10.06 -14.15
N ALA A 253 2.27 11.35 -14.47
CA ALA A 253 3.00 12.42 -13.80
C ALA A 253 2.62 12.52 -12.30
N LEU A 254 1.32 12.43 -11.96
CA LEU A 254 0.86 12.40 -10.57
C LEU A 254 1.39 11.19 -9.80
N ALA A 255 1.36 10.01 -10.40
CA ALA A 255 1.89 8.79 -9.79
C ALA A 255 3.40 8.89 -9.56
N LEU A 256 4.13 9.50 -10.51
CA LEU A 256 5.56 9.70 -10.39
C LEU A 256 5.94 10.76 -9.34
N GLN A 257 5.15 11.84 -9.22
CA GLN A 257 5.31 12.85 -8.15
C GLN A 257 5.01 12.28 -6.76
N ALA A 258 4.11 11.31 -6.66
CA ALA A 258 3.81 10.63 -5.41
C ALA A 258 4.82 9.53 -5.05
N ALA A 259 5.72 9.17 -5.97
CA ALA A 259 6.66 8.06 -5.81
C ALA A 259 7.77 8.40 -4.82
N ASP A 260 7.98 7.54 -3.83
CA ASP A 260 9.14 7.60 -2.93
C ASP A 260 10.43 7.21 -3.69
N ARG A 261 10.31 6.29 -4.66
CA ARG A 261 11.37 5.88 -5.60
C ARG A 261 10.78 5.55 -6.96
N ALA A 262 11.55 5.77 -8.01
CA ALA A 262 11.17 5.41 -9.38
C ALA A 262 12.28 4.59 -10.07
N LEU A 263 11.87 3.53 -10.77
CA LEU A 263 12.77 2.61 -11.46
C LEU A 263 12.56 2.73 -12.97
N ILE A 264 13.64 2.98 -13.72
CA ILE A 264 13.63 2.86 -15.18
C ILE A 264 14.26 1.52 -15.57
N VAL A 265 13.47 0.67 -16.23
CA VAL A 265 13.93 -0.63 -16.73
C VAL A 265 14.55 -0.45 -18.12
N VAL A 266 15.81 -0.83 -18.28
CA VAL A 266 16.57 -0.61 -19.52
C VAL A 266 17.27 -1.90 -19.95
N PRO A 267 16.93 -2.48 -21.12
CA PRO A 267 17.71 -3.55 -21.72
C PRO A 267 19.16 -3.12 -21.95
N ALA A 268 20.13 -4.02 -21.75
CA ALA A 268 21.57 -3.77 -21.90
C ALA A 268 22.01 -3.66 -23.38
N GLU A 269 21.40 -2.71 -24.09
CA GLU A 269 21.54 -2.44 -25.51
C GLU A 269 21.77 -0.95 -25.74
N LEU A 270 22.58 -0.60 -26.73
CA LEU A 270 22.88 0.80 -27.05
C LEU A 270 21.61 1.60 -27.40
N ARG A 271 20.75 1.06 -28.27
CA ARG A 271 19.49 1.72 -28.68
C ARG A 271 18.52 1.86 -27.51
N ALA A 272 18.46 0.87 -26.63
CA ALA A 272 17.63 0.96 -25.42
C ALA A 272 18.12 2.05 -24.47
N THR A 273 19.44 2.18 -24.30
CA THR A 273 20.07 3.22 -23.49
C THR A 273 19.77 4.62 -24.06
N ALA A 274 19.90 4.80 -25.38
CA ALA A 274 19.58 6.07 -26.03
C ALA A 274 18.09 6.45 -25.91
N ALA A 275 17.18 5.48 -26.04
CA ALA A 275 15.75 5.71 -25.82
C ALA A 275 15.45 6.06 -24.36
N ALA A 276 16.07 5.33 -23.43
CA ALA A 276 15.90 5.52 -22.00
C ALA A 276 16.36 6.90 -21.53
N ALA A 277 17.37 7.51 -22.17
CA ALA A 277 17.80 8.88 -21.84
C ALA A 277 16.66 9.90 -21.99
N ARG A 278 15.80 9.75 -23.01
CA ARG A 278 14.63 10.63 -23.20
C ARG A 278 13.56 10.40 -22.14
N VAL A 279 13.32 9.15 -21.78
CA VAL A 279 12.37 8.76 -20.73
C VAL A 279 12.86 9.27 -19.37
N ALA A 280 14.14 9.09 -19.07
CA ALA A 280 14.78 9.57 -17.85
C ALA A 280 14.70 11.09 -17.71
N ALA A 281 15.00 11.83 -18.78
CA ALA A 281 14.90 13.29 -18.78
C ALA A 281 13.46 13.78 -18.50
N ALA A 282 12.44 13.10 -19.04
CA ALA A 282 11.05 13.43 -18.74
C ALA A 282 10.65 13.05 -17.31
N ALA A 283 11.05 11.86 -16.84
CA ALA A 283 10.74 11.37 -15.50
C ALA A 283 11.40 12.18 -14.38
N ALA A 284 12.64 12.65 -14.59
CA ALA A 284 13.40 13.43 -13.62
C ALA A 284 12.78 14.80 -13.29
N VAL A 285 11.84 15.28 -14.11
CA VAL A 285 11.06 16.51 -13.80
C VAL A 285 10.06 16.26 -12.65
N HIS A 286 9.68 15.00 -12.41
CA HIS A 286 8.60 14.63 -11.49
C HIS A 286 9.07 13.84 -10.28
N CYS A 287 10.27 13.21 -10.30
CA CYS A 287 10.79 12.41 -9.20
C CYS A 287 12.32 12.53 -9.09
N ASP A 288 12.80 12.95 -7.91
CA ASP A 288 14.23 13.12 -7.62
C ASP A 288 14.95 11.77 -7.38
N HIS A 289 14.21 10.76 -6.91
CA HIS A 289 14.74 9.44 -6.56
C HIS A 289 14.57 8.43 -7.71
N LEU A 290 15.15 8.78 -8.86
CA LEU A 290 15.10 7.98 -10.07
C LEU A 290 16.34 7.10 -10.21
N GLU A 291 16.15 5.79 -10.40
CA GLU A 291 17.23 4.81 -10.51
C GLU A 291 17.02 3.87 -11.70
N VAL A 292 18.09 3.23 -12.18
CA VAL A 292 18.03 2.31 -13.33
C VAL A 292 18.11 0.85 -12.90
N VAL A 293 17.24 0.02 -13.50
CA VAL A 293 17.35 -1.44 -13.49
C VAL A 293 17.78 -1.89 -14.89
N VAL A 294 18.93 -2.56 -14.98
CA VAL A 294 19.44 -3.01 -16.28
C VAL A 294 19.09 -4.46 -16.54
N ARG A 295 18.34 -4.74 -17.61
CA ARG A 295 17.91 -6.08 -18.00
C ARG A 295 18.82 -6.68 -19.06
N GLY A 296 19.26 -7.92 -18.85
CA GLY A 296 19.98 -8.70 -19.85
C GLY A 296 19.07 -9.33 -20.92
N PRO A 297 19.67 -10.00 -21.93
CA PRO A 297 21.10 -10.16 -22.15
C PRO A 297 21.75 -8.86 -22.65
N ALA A 298 23.09 -8.80 -22.60
CA ALA A 298 23.88 -7.68 -23.11
C ALA A 298 24.60 -8.10 -24.41
N PRO A 299 23.90 -8.16 -25.56
CA PRO A 299 24.48 -8.69 -26.81
C PRO A 299 25.71 -7.89 -27.27
N GLY A 300 25.74 -6.59 -27.00
CA GLY A 300 26.90 -5.71 -27.25
C GLY A 300 27.93 -5.66 -26.13
N ARG A 301 27.86 -6.57 -25.14
CA ARG A 301 28.70 -6.58 -23.92
C ARG A 301 28.63 -5.30 -23.08
N LEU A 302 27.59 -4.49 -23.27
CA LEU A 302 27.34 -3.27 -22.52
C LEU A 302 27.05 -3.62 -21.04
N LYS A 303 27.89 -3.13 -20.13
CA LYS A 303 27.77 -3.39 -18.70
C LYS A 303 26.69 -2.50 -18.09
N ALA A 304 26.02 -2.99 -17.07
CA ALA A 304 24.98 -2.23 -16.37
C ALA A 304 25.46 -0.88 -15.82
N ARG A 305 26.70 -0.82 -15.32
CA ARG A 305 27.31 0.44 -14.85
C ARG A 305 27.54 1.44 -15.98
N GLU A 306 27.83 0.98 -17.19
CA GLU A 306 27.99 1.85 -18.36
C GLU A 306 26.64 2.42 -18.79
N VAL A 307 25.57 1.61 -18.76
CA VAL A 307 24.19 2.09 -18.97
C VAL A 307 23.81 3.14 -17.93
N ALA A 308 24.01 2.85 -16.65
CA ALA A 308 23.69 3.78 -15.55
C ALA A 308 24.46 5.10 -15.68
N SER A 309 25.77 5.02 -15.95
CA SER A 309 26.62 6.19 -16.17
C SER A 309 26.18 7.01 -17.38
N ALA A 310 25.74 6.38 -18.47
CA ALA A 310 25.27 7.07 -19.66
C ALA A 310 23.94 7.81 -19.42
N LEU A 311 23.11 7.32 -18.49
CA LEU A 311 21.85 7.95 -18.10
C LEU A 311 22.01 8.98 -16.97
N GLY A 312 23.18 9.00 -16.30
CA GLY A 312 23.39 9.84 -15.11
C GLY A 312 22.55 9.42 -13.90
N LEU A 313 22.13 8.15 -13.84
CA LEU A 313 21.26 7.62 -12.78
C LEU A 313 21.99 6.59 -11.91
N PRO A 314 21.65 6.47 -10.62
CA PRO A 314 22.09 5.37 -9.78
C PRO A 314 21.61 4.01 -10.32
N LEU A 315 22.45 2.97 -10.17
CA LEU A 315 22.11 1.61 -10.56
C LEU A 315 21.41 0.89 -9.39
N ALA A 316 20.09 0.75 -9.46
CA ALA A 316 19.30 0.00 -8.47
C ALA A 316 19.56 -1.51 -8.56
N GLY A 317 19.82 -2.03 -9.77
CA GLY A 317 20.13 -3.46 -9.93
C GLY A 317 20.21 -3.94 -11.36
N THR A 318 20.45 -5.25 -11.49
CA THR A 318 20.51 -5.93 -12.79
C THR A 318 19.62 -7.14 -12.80
N LEU A 319 18.84 -7.31 -13.87
CA LEU A 319 17.97 -8.47 -14.08
C LEU A 319 18.61 -9.40 -15.11
N ARG A 320 19.00 -10.61 -14.67
CA ARG A 320 19.53 -11.63 -15.59
C ARG A 320 18.38 -12.26 -16.39
N PRO A 321 18.63 -12.76 -17.61
CA PRO A 321 17.62 -13.48 -18.37
C PRO A 321 17.12 -14.72 -17.61
N GLU A 322 15.80 -14.92 -17.62
CA GLU A 322 15.14 -16.10 -17.08
C GLU A 322 14.41 -16.84 -18.19
N PRO A 323 14.93 -18.00 -18.65
CA PRO A 323 14.38 -18.68 -19.83
C PRO A 323 12.91 -19.09 -19.72
N ARG A 324 12.44 -19.42 -18.52
CA ARG A 324 11.06 -19.89 -18.30
C ARG A 324 10.06 -18.78 -18.05
N LEU A 325 10.51 -17.55 -17.79
CA LEU A 325 9.65 -16.44 -17.39
C LEU A 325 8.58 -16.13 -18.43
N CYS A 326 8.97 -15.99 -19.71
CA CYS A 326 7.99 -15.73 -20.77
C CYS A 326 6.94 -16.85 -20.87
N GLN A 327 7.37 -18.12 -20.79
CA GLN A 327 6.44 -19.25 -20.87
C GLN A 327 5.51 -19.35 -19.66
N ALA A 328 5.99 -18.94 -18.47
CA ALA A 328 5.18 -18.87 -17.26
C ALA A 328 4.10 -17.79 -17.38
N LEU A 329 4.44 -16.61 -17.90
CA LEU A 329 3.48 -15.52 -18.14
C LEU A 329 2.37 -15.94 -19.11
N GLU A 330 2.69 -16.65 -20.19
CA GLU A 330 1.67 -17.19 -21.13
C GLU A 330 0.73 -18.23 -20.48
N ARG A 331 1.11 -18.81 -19.33
CA ARG A 331 0.27 -19.71 -18.54
C ARG A 331 -0.49 -19.01 -17.42
N GLY A 332 -0.40 -17.68 -17.32
CA GLY A 332 -0.97 -16.90 -16.22
C GLY A 332 -0.27 -17.12 -14.87
N GLU A 333 0.99 -17.60 -14.89
CA GLU A 333 1.79 -17.73 -13.68
C GLU A 333 2.43 -16.36 -13.36
N ALA A 334 2.05 -15.79 -12.22
CA ALA A 334 2.56 -14.48 -11.82
C ALA A 334 4.10 -14.46 -11.69
N PRO A 335 4.77 -13.37 -12.10
CA PRO A 335 6.21 -13.23 -11.96
C PRO A 335 6.65 -13.32 -10.50
N ALA A 336 7.79 -13.97 -10.27
CA ALA A 336 8.36 -14.19 -8.93
C ALA A 336 7.46 -14.98 -7.94
N ALA A 337 6.40 -15.65 -8.40
CA ALA A 337 5.44 -16.37 -7.55
C ALA A 337 6.06 -17.51 -6.72
N ASP A 338 7.09 -18.19 -7.23
CA ASP A 338 7.80 -19.25 -6.49
C ASP A 338 8.86 -18.70 -5.52
N GLY A 339 9.05 -17.38 -5.48
CA GLY A 339 10.03 -16.68 -4.66
C GLY A 339 11.48 -16.99 -5.03
N ARG A 340 11.75 -17.52 -6.24
CA ARG A 340 13.07 -17.95 -6.67
C ARG A 340 13.48 -17.27 -7.98
N GLY A 341 14.79 -17.26 -8.20
CA GLY A 341 15.38 -16.78 -9.45
C GLY A 341 15.76 -15.30 -9.43
N PRO A 342 16.51 -14.85 -10.46
CA PRO A 342 17.02 -13.49 -10.58
C PRO A 342 16.01 -12.34 -10.35
N LEU A 343 14.77 -12.51 -10.81
CA LEU A 343 13.67 -11.55 -10.68
C LEU A 343 13.22 -11.47 -9.23
N ALA A 344 12.89 -12.60 -8.62
CA ALA A 344 12.48 -12.64 -7.20
C ALA A 344 13.59 -12.10 -6.28
N ASP A 345 14.85 -12.42 -6.56
CA ASP A 345 16.00 -11.91 -5.81
C ASP A 345 16.15 -10.39 -5.94
N LEU A 346 15.93 -9.84 -7.15
CA LEU A 346 15.97 -8.41 -7.39
C LEU A 346 14.80 -7.69 -6.71
N CYS A 347 13.58 -8.20 -6.89
CA CYS A 347 12.37 -7.65 -6.28
C CYS A 347 12.51 -7.61 -4.76
N ARG A 348 13.04 -8.66 -4.13
CA ARG A 348 13.22 -8.71 -2.67
C ARG A 348 14.13 -7.61 -2.16
N ARG A 349 15.30 -7.41 -2.78
CA ARG A 349 16.21 -6.31 -2.42
C ARG A 349 15.55 -4.94 -2.59
N LEU A 350 14.85 -4.72 -3.70
CA LEU A 350 14.19 -3.44 -3.96
C LEU A 350 13.06 -3.14 -2.98
N ILE A 351 12.29 -4.15 -2.57
CA ILE A 351 11.25 -4.04 -1.53
C ILE A 351 11.89 -3.82 -0.16
N ASP A 352 12.94 -4.57 0.19
CA ASP A 352 13.67 -4.38 1.45
C ASP A 352 14.21 -2.94 1.54
N ASP A 353 14.79 -2.41 0.46
CA ASP A 353 15.29 -1.03 0.39
C ASP A 353 14.14 0.00 0.50
N LEU A 354 13.00 -0.26 -0.15
CA LEU A 354 11.80 0.60 -0.06
C LEU A 354 11.28 0.70 1.38
N VAL A 355 11.28 -0.42 2.11
CA VAL A 355 10.84 -0.49 3.50
C VAL A 355 11.92 0.03 4.46
N ALA A 356 13.21 -0.21 4.22
CA ALA A 356 14.31 0.21 5.08
C ALA A 356 14.49 1.74 5.11
N GLY A 357 14.09 2.45 4.05
CA GLY A 357 14.02 3.91 4.02
C GLY A 357 13.11 4.53 5.10
N THR A 358 12.35 3.72 5.86
CA THR A 358 11.53 4.16 7.01
C THR A 358 12.34 4.53 8.25
N HIS A 359 13.59 4.08 8.39
CA HIS A 359 14.35 4.22 9.65
C HIS A 359 15.30 5.43 9.73
N THR A 360 15.54 6.16 8.64
CA THR A 360 16.59 7.20 8.60
C THR A 360 16.08 8.63 8.88
N THR A 361 14.76 8.87 8.92
CA THR A 361 14.20 10.23 9.10
C THR A 361 13.81 10.61 10.53
N ALA A 362 14.16 9.81 11.53
CA ALA A 362 13.86 10.11 12.95
C ALA A 362 15.04 10.71 13.75
N ALA A 363 16.15 11.07 13.10
CA ALA A 363 17.30 11.70 13.75
C ALA A 363 17.83 12.86 12.90
N ALA A 364 17.15 14.00 12.98
CA ALA A 364 17.69 15.31 12.61
C ALA A 364 17.20 16.34 13.63
#